data_AF-A0A7S1Z4M8-F1
#
_entry.id   AF-A0A7S1Z4M8-F1
#
_cell.length_a   1.000
_cell.length_b   1.000
_cell.length_c   1.000
_cell.angle_alpha   90.00
_cell.angle_beta   90.00
_cell.angle_gamma   90.00
#
_symmetry.space_group_name_H-M   'P 1'
#
loop_
_entity.id
_entity.type
_entity.pdbx_description
1 polymer ?
#
loop_
_entity_poly.entity_id
_entity_poly.type
_entity_poly.pdbx_seq_one_letter_code
_entity_poly.pdbx_strand_id
1 'polypeptide(L)'
;LIYRASRDGWQASNFHSKCDNQGPTLTIIHTTGDYIFGGYCDTPWSSAGGYKSSSKAFLFTIKCYSGILPTKMRLRPNNFSYAVCHNGSYGPTFGGGHDICISDMANSNSK
;
A
#
# COMPACT_ATOMS: atom_id res chain seq x y z
N LEU A 1 7.29 13.89 -2.76
CA LEU A 1 6.55 12.75 -3.36
C LEU A 1 7.55 11.86 -4.09
N ILE A 2 7.77 10.62 -3.62
CA ILE A 2 8.83 9.73 -4.15
C ILE A 2 8.37 8.88 -5.35
N TYR A 3 7.06 8.61 -5.46
CA TYR A 3 6.47 7.82 -6.54
C TYR A 3 5.02 8.26 -6.83
N ARG A 4 4.63 8.24 -8.11
CA ARG A 4 3.25 8.40 -8.59
C ARG A 4 3.07 7.55 -9.83
N ALA A 5 2.19 6.55 -9.80
CA ALA A 5 2.02 5.59 -10.90
C ALA A 5 1.73 6.24 -12.27
N SER A 6 0.86 7.26 -12.31
CA SER A 6 0.55 7.98 -13.56
C SER A 6 1.70 8.81 -14.15
N ARG A 7 2.77 9.05 -13.39
CA ARG A 7 3.99 9.76 -13.84
C ARG A 7 5.16 8.80 -14.04
N ASP A 8 5.33 7.88 -13.10
CA ASP A 8 6.55 7.05 -12.98
C ASP A 8 6.36 5.63 -13.54
N GLY A 9 5.15 5.29 -14.00
CA GLY A 9 4.79 3.97 -14.52
C GLY A 9 4.00 3.12 -13.52
N TRP A 10 3.24 2.16 -14.03
CA TRP A 10 2.30 1.33 -13.26
C TRP A 10 2.84 -0.06 -12.92
N GLN A 11 4.07 -0.39 -13.31
CA GLN A 11 4.68 -1.67 -12.96
C GLN A 11 5.07 -1.66 -11.48
N ALA A 12 4.98 -2.83 -10.83
CA ALA A 12 5.49 -3.05 -9.49
C ALA A 12 6.98 -2.67 -9.39
N SER A 13 7.75 -2.97 -10.45
CA SER A 13 9.16 -2.58 -10.57
C SER A 13 9.38 -1.06 -10.49
N ASN A 14 8.47 -0.24 -11.03
CA ASN A 14 8.56 1.23 -10.94
C ASN A 14 8.40 1.67 -9.48
N PHE A 15 7.42 1.12 -8.77
CA PHE A 15 7.24 1.37 -7.34
C PHE A 15 8.48 0.98 -6.54
N HIS A 16 8.98 -0.25 -6.69
CA HIS A 16 10.14 -0.73 -5.95
C HIS A 16 11.41 0.07 -6.25
N SER A 17 11.63 0.48 -7.50
CA SER A 17 12.77 1.34 -7.88
C SER A 17 12.79 2.70 -7.18
N LYS A 18 11.62 3.19 -6.74
CA LYS A 18 11.44 4.51 -6.14
C LYS A 18 11.21 4.48 -4.63
N CYS A 19 10.61 3.42 -4.11
CA CYS A 19 10.11 3.35 -2.74
C CYS A 19 10.91 2.41 -1.84
N ASP A 20 11.67 1.47 -2.40
CA ASP A 20 12.51 0.58 -1.60
C ASP A 20 13.55 1.37 -0.81
N ASN A 21 13.72 1.00 0.46
CA ASN A 21 14.68 1.57 1.41
C ASN A 21 14.54 3.09 1.66
N GLN A 22 13.42 3.72 1.30
CA GLN A 22 13.20 5.16 1.48
C GLN A 22 12.73 5.57 2.89
N GLY A 23 12.63 4.62 3.82
CA GLY A 23 12.09 4.86 5.16
C GLY A 23 10.56 4.71 5.23
N PRO A 24 9.92 5.29 6.26
CA PRO A 24 8.48 5.31 6.39
C PRO A 24 7.78 5.95 5.20
N THR A 25 6.64 5.38 4.77
CA THR A 25 5.89 5.87 3.61
C THR A 25 4.41 6.05 3.91
N LEU A 26 3.80 7.00 3.21
CA LEU A 26 2.36 7.17 3.12
C LEU A 26 1.93 6.87 1.69
N THR A 27 1.13 5.82 1.52
CA THR A 27 0.53 5.43 0.25
C THR A 27 -0.85 6.05 0.13
N ILE A 28 -1.12 6.71 -0.99
CA ILE A 28 -2.43 7.26 -1.34
C ILE A 28 -2.88 6.60 -2.64
N ILE A 29 -4.07 6.01 -2.61
CA ILE A 29 -4.71 5.33 -3.73
C ILE A 29 -5.93 6.15 -4.12
N HIS A 30 -6.02 6.50 -5.40
CA HIS A 30 -7.17 7.17 -6.01
C HIS A 30 -7.72 6.28 -7.11
N THR A 31 -8.99 5.95 -7.03
CA THR A 31 -9.65 5.04 -8.00
C THR A 31 -10.43 5.81 -9.06
N THR A 32 -10.80 5.13 -10.14
CA THR A 32 -11.68 5.68 -11.19
C THR A 32 -13.09 6.00 -10.67
N GLY A 33 -13.53 5.33 -9.60
CA GLY A 33 -14.77 5.64 -8.87
C GLY A 33 -14.64 6.84 -7.91
N ASP A 34 -13.51 7.56 -7.97
CA ASP A 34 -13.20 8.71 -7.12
C ASP A 34 -13.16 8.38 -5.62
N TYR A 35 -12.73 7.17 -5.27
CA TYR A 35 -12.45 6.79 -3.88
C TYR A 35 -11.01 7.08 -3.54
N ILE A 36 -10.79 7.53 -2.30
CA ILE A 36 -9.46 7.88 -1.78
C ILE A 36 -9.25 7.12 -0.48
N PHE A 37 -8.25 6.25 -0.48
CA PHE A 37 -7.84 5.45 0.66
C PHE A 37 -6.35 5.12 0.57
N GLY A 38 -5.81 4.44 1.57
CA GLY A 38 -4.41 4.05 1.54
C GLY A 38 -3.92 3.55 2.89
N GLY A 39 -2.61 3.61 3.06
CA GLY A 39 -1.95 3.14 4.27
C GLY A 39 -0.65 3.86 4.55
N TYR A 40 -0.30 3.93 5.81
CA TYR A 40 1.02 4.32 6.29
C TYR A 40 1.76 3.08 6.77
N CYS A 41 3.08 3.04 6.54
CA CYS A 41 3.96 2.06 7.15
C CYS A 41 5.26 2.73 7.62
N ASP A 42 5.74 2.38 8.81
CA ASP A 42 7.05 2.79 9.32
C ASP A 42 8.20 1.87 8.89
N THR A 43 7.87 0.71 8.32
CA THR A 43 8.85 -0.25 7.80
C THR A 43 9.21 0.15 6.36
N PRO A 44 10.51 0.37 6.05
CA PRO A 44 10.94 0.68 4.69
C PRO A 44 10.61 -0.48 3.76
N TRP A 45 10.01 -0.18 2.60
CA TRP A 45 9.74 -1.20 1.59
C TRP A 45 11.03 -1.88 1.12
N SER A 46 10.87 -3.12 0.69
CA SER A 46 11.87 -3.85 -0.06
C SER A 46 11.16 -4.79 -1.03
N SER A 47 11.94 -5.39 -1.92
CA SER A 47 11.51 -6.39 -2.91
C SER A 47 11.92 -7.82 -2.50
N ALA A 48 12.39 -8.01 -1.26
CA ALA A 48 12.90 -9.27 -0.74
C ALA A 48 11.82 -10.34 -0.47
N GLY A 49 10.55 -10.00 -0.67
CA GLY A 49 9.43 -10.90 -0.43
C GLY A 49 9.06 -11.06 1.05
N GLY A 50 7.95 -11.78 1.24
CA GLY A 50 7.38 -12.11 2.53
C GLY A 50 6.71 -10.94 3.24
N TYR A 51 6.09 -11.27 4.36
CA TYR A 51 5.52 -10.28 5.26
C TYR A 51 6.59 -9.64 6.12
N LYS A 52 6.42 -8.34 6.40
CA LYS A 52 7.26 -7.61 7.35
C LYS A 52 6.42 -7.04 8.46
N SER A 53 7.08 -6.95 9.61
CA SER A 53 6.46 -6.38 10.78
C SER A 53 6.38 -4.87 10.68
N SER A 54 5.36 -4.28 11.29
CA SER A 54 5.28 -2.86 11.56
C SER A 54 4.52 -2.66 12.87
N SER A 55 4.94 -1.66 13.65
CA SER A 55 4.30 -1.29 14.92
C SER A 55 3.37 -0.09 14.77
N LYS A 56 3.54 0.69 13.71
CA LYS A 56 2.83 1.96 13.49
C LYS A 56 2.02 1.99 12.20
N ALA A 57 1.98 0.92 11.41
CA ALA A 57 1.16 0.89 10.22
C ALA A 57 -0.33 1.05 10.55
N PHE A 58 -1.02 1.69 9.63
CA PHE A 58 -2.46 1.86 9.68
C PHE A 58 -2.98 2.05 8.27
N LEU A 59 -4.24 1.66 8.07
CA LEU A 59 -4.98 2.00 6.87
C LEU A 59 -5.83 3.23 7.13
N PHE A 60 -6.24 3.89 6.07
CA PHE A 60 -7.18 4.99 6.14
C PHE A 60 -8.08 5.03 4.91
N THR A 61 -9.26 5.63 5.09
CA THR A 61 -10.10 6.09 3.99
C THR A 61 -10.42 7.56 4.20
N ILE A 62 -10.51 8.32 3.10
CA ILE A 62 -10.89 9.73 3.06
C ILE A 62 -12.21 9.87 2.30
N LYS A 63 -12.34 9.16 1.17
CA LYS A 63 -13.54 9.11 0.36
C LYS A 63 -13.85 7.65 0.05
N CYS A 64 -14.96 7.15 0.62
CA CYS A 64 -15.36 5.75 0.55
C CYS A 64 -16.70 5.60 -0.17
N TYR A 65 -16.89 4.49 -0.89
CA TYR A 65 -18.14 4.17 -1.57
C TYR A 65 -19.35 4.12 -0.62
N SER A 66 -19.17 3.55 0.56
CA SER A 66 -20.24 3.31 1.53
C SER A 66 -20.59 4.53 2.41
N GLY A 67 -20.11 5.73 2.05
CA GLY A 67 -20.35 6.94 2.84
C GLY A 67 -19.64 6.96 4.20
N ILE A 68 -18.67 6.07 4.41
CA ILE A 68 -17.85 6.06 5.62
C ILE A 68 -17.06 7.38 5.69
N LEU A 69 -17.20 8.09 6.82
CA LEU A 69 -16.43 9.29 7.11
C LEU A 69 -14.92 8.98 7.11
N PRO A 70 -14.05 9.98 6.89
CA PRO A 70 -12.62 9.78 6.97
C PRO A 70 -12.21 9.03 8.25
N THR A 71 -11.66 7.82 8.07
CA THR A 71 -11.46 6.86 9.16
C THR A 71 -10.05 6.33 9.11
N LYS A 72 -9.39 6.27 10.28
CA LYS A 72 -8.10 5.64 10.49
C LYS A 72 -8.28 4.27 11.12
N MET A 73 -7.82 3.23 10.43
CA MET A 73 -7.90 1.83 10.86
C MET A 73 -6.53 1.39 11.35
N ARG A 74 -6.39 1.25 12.67
CA ARG A 74 -5.12 0.85 13.30
C ARG A 74 -4.85 -0.64 13.08
N LEU A 75 -3.57 -1.00 13.06
CA LEU A 75 -3.13 -2.39 13.16
C LEU A 75 -3.82 -3.09 14.35
N ARG A 76 -4.30 -4.29 14.10
CA ARG A 76 -4.88 -5.13 15.15
C ARG A 76 -3.75 -5.72 16.02
N PRO A 77 -3.97 -5.86 17.34
CA PRO A 77 -3.08 -6.67 18.18
C PRO A 77 -2.87 -8.05 17.54
N ASN A 78 -1.65 -8.57 17.63
CA ASN A 78 -1.20 -9.84 17.04
C ASN A 78 -0.96 -9.87 15.51
N ASN A 79 -1.33 -8.80 14.78
CA ASN A 79 -1.08 -8.74 13.32
C ASN A 79 0.18 -7.96 12.94
N PHE A 80 1.00 -7.56 13.92
CA PHE A 80 2.19 -6.75 13.67
C PHE A 80 3.12 -7.39 12.66
N SER A 81 3.34 -8.71 12.73
CA SER A 81 4.25 -9.45 11.83
C SER A 81 3.76 -9.58 10.38
N TYR A 82 2.48 -9.30 10.13
CA TYR A 82 1.83 -9.40 8.82
C TYR A 82 1.33 -8.04 8.34
N ALA A 83 1.97 -6.96 8.77
CA ALA A 83 1.48 -5.61 8.53
C ALA A 83 1.62 -5.18 7.06
N VAL A 84 2.70 -5.56 6.38
CA VAL A 84 2.95 -5.27 4.97
C VAL A 84 3.62 -6.46 4.27
N CYS A 85 3.41 -6.58 2.95
CA CYS A 85 4.03 -7.62 2.11
C CYS A 85 5.02 -6.97 1.13
N HIS A 86 6.23 -7.50 1.07
CA HIS A 86 7.37 -6.95 0.31
C HIS A 86 7.65 -7.75 -0.97
N ASN A 87 6.63 -8.37 -1.55
CA ASN A 87 6.78 -9.12 -2.78
C ASN A 87 7.01 -8.16 -3.96
N GLY A 88 8.17 -8.28 -4.62
CA GLY A 88 8.57 -7.45 -5.76
C GLY A 88 7.62 -7.46 -6.96
N SER A 89 6.72 -8.44 -7.04
CA SER A 89 5.70 -8.55 -8.09
C SER A 89 4.43 -7.74 -7.81
N TYR A 90 4.35 -7.05 -6.66
CA TYR A 90 3.23 -6.17 -6.31
C TYR A 90 3.75 -4.77 -5.97
N GLY A 91 2.87 -3.78 -6.05
CA GLY A 91 3.12 -2.48 -5.46
C GLY A 91 2.91 -2.50 -3.93
N PRO A 92 2.52 -1.36 -3.33
CA PRO A 92 2.31 -1.29 -1.89
C PRO A 92 1.19 -2.26 -1.45
N THR A 93 1.51 -3.14 -0.50
CA THR A 93 0.61 -4.20 -0.02
C THR A 93 0.56 -4.23 1.51
N PHE A 94 -0.64 -4.16 2.08
CA PHE A 94 -0.88 -4.07 3.52
C PHE A 94 -1.77 -5.21 4.02
N GLY A 95 -1.53 -5.66 5.24
CA GLY A 95 -2.33 -6.66 5.95
C GLY A 95 -2.04 -8.11 5.56
N GLY A 96 -2.21 -9.01 6.53
CA GLY A 96 -2.08 -10.47 6.33
C GLY A 96 -3.28 -11.00 5.55
N GLY A 97 -3.03 -11.68 4.43
CA GLY A 97 -4.09 -12.02 3.47
C GLY A 97 -4.53 -10.85 2.58
N HIS A 98 -3.86 -9.70 2.70
CA HIS A 98 -4.03 -8.46 1.93
C HIS A 98 -5.35 -7.71 2.16
N ASP A 99 -5.30 -6.69 3.00
CA ASP A 99 -6.37 -5.68 3.11
C ASP A 99 -6.31 -4.68 1.94
N ILE A 100 -5.10 -4.37 1.48
CA ILE A 100 -4.81 -3.60 0.26
C ILE A 100 -3.69 -4.31 -0.48
N CYS A 101 -3.89 -4.55 -1.77
CA CYS A 101 -2.84 -5.02 -2.69
C CYS A 101 -2.96 -4.23 -4.00
N ILE A 102 -1.87 -3.59 -4.41
CA ILE A 102 -1.79 -2.96 -5.74
C ILE A 102 -1.07 -3.91 -6.68
N SER A 103 -1.83 -4.55 -7.57
CA SER A 103 -1.32 -5.47 -8.58
C SER A 103 -0.35 -4.80 -9.56
N ASP A 104 0.61 -5.56 -10.11
CA ASP A 104 1.47 -5.09 -11.20
C ASP A 104 0.63 -4.65 -12.42
N MET A 105 0.89 -3.47 -12.97
CA MET A 105 0.07 -2.90 -14.06
C MET A 105 -1.40 -2.67 -13.66
N ALA A 106 -1.64 -2.15 -12.44
CA ALA A 106 -2.97 -1.91 -11.87
C ALA A 106 -3.91 -1.03 -12.71
N ASN A 107 -3.41 -0.33 -13.72
CA ASN A 107 -4.22 0.45 -14.65
C ASN A 107 -4.83 -0.38 -15.79
N SER A 108 -4.36 -1.61 -16.03
CA SER A 108 -4.77 -2.42 -17.18
C SER A 108 -5.04 -3.88 -16.88
N ASN A 109 -4.61 -4.40 -15.71
CA ASN A 109 -4.93 -5.76 -15.32
C ASN A 109 -6.37 -5.85 -14.75
N SER A 110 -6.84 -7.08 -14.56
CA SER A 110 -8.16 -7.37 -13.97
C SER A 110 -8.06 -7.96 -12.55
N LYS A 111 -6.95 -7.73 -11.84
CA LYS A 111 -6.63 -8.34 -10.54
C LYS A 111 -6.75 -7.35 -9.40
#